data_AF-A0A842PQF0-F1
#
_entry.id   AF-A0A842PQF0-F1
#
_cell.length_a   1.000
_cell.length_b   1.000
_cell.length_c   1.000
_cell.angle_alpha   90.00
_cell.angle_beta   90.00
_cell.angle_gamma   90.00
#
_symmetry.space_group_name_H-M   'P 1'
#
loop_
_entity.id
_entity.type
_entity.pdbx_description
1 polymer ?
#
loop_
_entity_poly.entity_id
_entity_poly.type
_entity_poly.pdbx_seq_one_letter_code
_entity_poly.pdbx_strand_id
1 'polypeptide(L)' 'MVEAFVRLLCPECGKDWETNPTELPAHRDNYSCQSCGATRRTAEFMRTERDLQTLKQFE' A
#
# COMPACT_ATOMS: atom_id res chain seq x y z
N MET A 1 20.49 7.17 0.23
CA MET A 1 19.34 6.35 0.65
C MET A 1 18.34 6.44 -0.49
N VAL A 2 17.89 5.33 -1.08
CA VAL A 2 16.89 5.40 -2.16
C VAL A 2 15.54 5.62 -1.52
N GLU A 3 15.01 6.83 -1.64
CA GLU A 3 13.67 7.17 -1.15
C GLU A 3 12.65 6.62 -2.17
N ALA A 4 12.21 5.38 -1.95
CA ALA A 4 11.11 4.80 -2.70
C ALA A 4 9.79 5.15 -2.01
N PHE A 5 8.81 5.55 -2.82
CA PHE A 5 7.45 5.86 -2.37
C PHE A 5 6.46 5.08 -3.22
N VAL A 6 5.40 4.60 -2.58
CA VAL A 6 4.28 3.91 -3.24
C VAL A 6 3.00 4.67 -3.00
N ARG A 7 2.12 4.65 -4.00
CA ARG A 7 0.80 5.27 -3.92
C ARG A 7 -0.25 4.23 -3.58
N LEU A 8 -0.89 4.45 -2.45
CA LEU A 8 -1.99 3.63 -2.00
C LEU A 8 -3.30 4.30 -2.38
N LEU A 9 -4.26 3.49 -2.79
CA LEU A 9 -5.63 3.87 -3.02
C LEU A 9 -6.50 2.86 -2.29
N CYS A 10 -7.30 3.31 -1.33
CA CYS A 10 -8.25 2.41 -0.69
C CYS A 10 -9.37 2.06 -1.68
N PRO A 11 -9.59 0.78 -2.01
CA PRO A 11 -10.66 0.38 -2.94
C PRO A 11 -12.07 0.57 -2.36
N GLU A 12 -12.19 0.72 -1.05
CA GLU A 12 -13.49 0.82 -0.36
C GLU A 12 -13.97 2.27 -0.26
N CYS A 13 -13.08 3.21 0.07
CA CYS A 13 -13.43 4.63 0.21
C CYS A 13 -12.85 5.55 -0.87
N GLY A 14 -11.99 5.01 -1.75
CA GLY A 14 -11.35 5.77 -2.84
C GLY A 14 -10.30 6.77 -2.38
N LYS A 15 -9.89 6.75 -1.10
CA LYS A 15 -8.86 7.66 -0.59
C LYS A 15 -7.48 7.26 -1.12
N ASP A 16 -6.73 8.21 -1.66
CA ASP A 16 -5.32 8.03 -2.03
C ASP A 16 -4.36 8.72 -1.06
N TRP A 17 -3.17 8.11 -0.89
CA TRP A 17 -2.06 8.69 -0.14
C TRP A 17 -0.73 8.07 -0.59
N GLU A 18 0.37 8.74 -0.29
CA GLU A 18 1.72 8.27 -0.58
C GLU A 18 2.41 7.82 0.73
N THR A 19 3.14 6.72 0.69
CA THR A 19 3.86 6.20 1.87
C THR A 19 5.12 5.45 1.44
N ASN A 20 5.99 5.18 2.39
CA ASN A 20 7.19 4.39 2.14
C ASN A 20 6.85 2.89 2.14
N PRO A 21 7.30 2.11 1.14
CA PRO A 21 7.04 0.68 1.06
C PRO A 21 7.66 -0.08 2.24
N THR A 22 8.71 0.46 2.85
CA THR A 22 9.37 -0.11 4.03
C THR A 22 8.59 0.09 5.34
N GLU A 23 7.65 1.04 5.36
CA GLU A 23 6.76 1.28 6.52
C GLU A 23 5.44 0.50 6.41
N LEU A 24 5.21 -0.15 5.25
CA LEU A 24 4.05 -0.96 5.02
C LEU A 24 4.32 -2.42 5.41
N PRO A 25 3.28 -3.15 5.86
CA PRO A 25 3.37 -4.58 5.98
C PRO A 25 3.46 -5.24 4.59
N ALA A 26 3.91 -6.50 4.56
CA ALA A 26 4.08 -7.26 3.32
C ALA A 26 2.83 -7.24 2.42
N HIS A 27 3.01 -7.42 1.11
CA HIS A 27 1.90 -7.37 0.16
C HIS A 27 0.76 -8.35 0.49
N ARG A 28 1.08 -9.46 1.16
CA ARG A 28 0.12 -10.49 1.60
C ARG A 28 -0.43 -10.24 2.99
N ASP A 29 0.04 -9.26 3.73
CA ASP A 29 -0.49 -8.97 5.06
C ASP A 29 -1.77 -8.15 5.01
N ASN A 30 -2.51 -8.19 6.12
CA ASN A 30 -3.72 -7.40 6.24
C ASN A 30 -3.36 -5.98 6.65
N TYR A 31 -3.80 -5.01 5.84
CA TYR A 31 -3.70 -3.59 6.11
C TYR A 31 -5.10 -3.02 6.32
N SER A 32 -5.25 -2.25 7.39
CA SER A 32 -6.50 -1.57 7.73
C SER A 32 -6.42 -0.11 7.31
N CYS A 33 -7.35 0.33 6.48
CA CYS A 33 -7.44 1.74 6.10
C CYS A 33 -7.77 2.59 7.33
N GLN A 34 -6.95 3.60 7.62
CA GLN A 34 -7.18 4.52 8.73
C GLN A 34 -8.39 5.45 8.55
N SER A 35 -8.97 5.53 7.34
CA SER A 35 -10.07 6.45 7.05
C SER A 35 -11.45 5.81 7.07
N CYS A 36 -11.58 4.57 6.58
CA CYS A 36 -12.85 3.83 6.61
C CYS A 36 -12.84 2.62 7.54
N GLY A 37 -11.67 2.21 8.06
CA GLY A 37 -11.52 1.02 8.89
C GLY A 37 -11.57 -0.31 8.12
N ALA A 38 -11.60 -0.28 6.78
CA ALA A 38 -11.65 -1.50 6.00
C ALA A 38 -10.32 -2.27 6.04
N THR A 39 -10.39 -3.56 6.34
CA THR A 39 -9.23 -4.47 6.37
C THR A 39 -9.17 -5.29 5.08
N ARG A 40 -8.07 -5.14 4.34
CA ARG A 40 -7.79 -5.85 3.08
C ARG A 40 -6.31 -6.15 2.99
N ARG A 41 -5.85 -6.87 1.96
CA ARG A 41 -4.42 -7.11 1.74
C ARG A 41 -3.74 -5.80 1.35
N THR A 42 -2.50 -5.56 1.81
CA THR A 42 -1.72 -4.38 1.40
C THR A 42 -1.62 -4.26 -0.13
N ALA A 43 -1.52 -5.39 -0.83
CA ALA A 43 -1.54 -5.44 -2.30
C ALA A 43 -2.78 -4.81 -2.93
N GLU A 44 -3.95 -4.92 -2.29
CA GLU A 44 -5.23 -4.37 -2.81
C GLU A 44 -5.26 -2.85 -2.73
N PHE A 45 -4.43 -2.26 -1.86
CA PHE A 45 -4.27 -0.82 -1.78
C PHE A 45 -3.31 -0.29 -2.86
N MET A 46 -2.55 -1.14 -3.54
CA MET A 46 -1.62 -0.68 -4.58
C MET A 46 -2.39 -0.13 -5.77
N ARG A 47 -2.16 1.12 -6.12
CA ARG A 47 -2.86 1.76 -7.25
C ARG A 47 -2.51 1.14 -8.59
N THR A 48 -1.26 0.69 -8.75
CA THR A 48 -0.77 0.07 -9.98
C THR A 48 0.09 -1.15 -9.69
N GLU A 49 0.29 -2.00 -10.70
CA GLU A 49 1.22 -3.12 -10.63
C GLU A 49 2.65 -2.68 -10.30
N ARG A 50 3.03 -1.46 -10.69
CA ARG A 50 4.36 -0.89 -10.39
C ARG A 50 4.51 -0.51 -8.93
N ASP A 51 3.47 0.00 -8.28
CA ASP A 51 3.45 0.23 -6.82
C ASP A 51 3.59 -1.09 -6.07
N LEU A 52 2.86 -2.12 -6.51
CA LEU A 52 2.95 -3.47 -5.93
C LEU A 52 4.36 -4.07 -6.12
N GLN A 53 4.95 -3.93 -7.30
CA GLN A 53 6.29 -4.43 -7.55
C GLN A 53 7.33 -3.68 -6.72
N THR A 54 7.14 -2.38 -6.51
CA THR A 54 7.97 -1.59 -5.62
C THR A 54 7.86 -2.14 -4.20
N LEU A 55 6.65 -2.30 -3.64
CA LEU A 55 6.46 -2.90 -2.31
C LEU A 55 7.20 -4.25 -2.18
N LYS A 56 7.06 -5.13 -3.18
CA LYS A 56 7.74 -6.43 -3.21
C LYS A 56 9.27 -6.38 -3.24
N GLN A 57 9.87 -5.27 -3.65
CA GLN A 57 11.31 -5.10 -3.63
C GLN A 57 11.85 -4.70 -2.25
N PHE A 58 10.96 -4.25 -1.35
CA PHE A 58 11.32 -3.70 -0.03
C PHE A 58 10.75 -4.51 1.15
N GLU A 59 10.01 -5.60 0.90
CA GLU A 59 9.53 -6.55 1.91
C GLU A 59 10.54 -7.65 2.28
#